data_AF-A0A6H0SE16-F1
#
_entry.id   AF-A0A6H0SE16-F1
#
_cell.length_a   1.000
_cell.length_b   1.000
_cell.length_c   1.000
_cell.angle_alpha   90.00
_cell.angle_beta   90.00
_cell.angle_gamma   90.00
#
_symmetry.space_group_name_H-M   'P 1'
#
loop_
_entity.id
_entity.type
_entity.pdbx_description
1 polymer ?
#
loop_
_entity_poly.entity_id
_entity_poly.type
_entity_poly.pdbx_seq_one_letter_code
_entity_poly.pdbx_strand_id
1 'polypeptide(L)'
;MEKRIIGRGLLAGALGGVLAFVWSWIFIEPVIDRAIEFEDGVSAAHEAIEHGGHAHEHGGGGGIEITRTVQSTIGLGFGLVAFSVAMGALLAVLFCVAYGRITSLSARATAALLAGGMLIALWIVPSLKYPPNPPAVSLDESLQQRTLLYLLLT
;
A
#
# COMPACT_ATOMS: atom_id res chain seq x y z
N MET A 1 26.34 8.47 15.75
CA MET A 1 26.19 8.81 14.31
C MET A 1 24.89 8.24 13.72
N GLU A 2 24.36 7.14 14.27
CA GLU A 2 23.17 6.47 13.73
C GLU A 2 21.93 7.36 13.77
N LYS A 3 21.71 8.13 14.84
CA LYS A 3 20.56 9.07 14.95
C LYS A 3 20.44 10.00 13.73
N ARG A 4 21.58 10.46 13.20
CA ARG A 4 21.62 11.34 12.01
C ARG A 4 21.33 10.59 10.71
N ILE A 5 21.75 9.32 10.61
CA ILE A 5 21.47 8.46 9.46
C ILE A 5 19.99 8.09 9.44
N ILE A 6 19.44 7.67 10.58
CA ILE A 6 18.03 7.31 10.74
C ILE A 6 17.15 8.54 10.47
N GLY A 7 17.49 9.71 11.01
CA GLY A 7 16.77 10.95 10.71
C GLY A 7 16.73 11.29 9.21
N ARG A 8 17.82 11.03 8.48
CA ARG A 8 17.87 11.19 7.02
C ARG A 8 17.05 10.12 6.29
N GLY A 9 17.03 8.89 6.80
CA GLY A 9 16.19 7.81 6.28
C GLY A 9 14.70 8.11 6.43
N LEU A 10 14.28 8.60 7.60
CA LEU A 10 12.92 9.06 7.86
C LEU A 10 12.51 10.18 6.89
N LEU A 11 13.39 11.18 6.69
CA LEU A 11 13.14 12.27 5.75
C LEU A 11 13.06 11.77 4.30
N ALA A 12 13.96 10.88 3.89
CA ALA A 12 13.93 10.29 2.55
C ALA A 12 12.64 9.49 2.32
N GLY A 13 12.21 8.72 3.33
CA GLY A 13 10.93 8.02 3.33
C GLY A 13 9.74 8.96 3.22
N ALA A 14 9.73 10.06 3.98
CA ALA A 14 8.66 11.08 3.89
C ALA A 14 8.58 11.69 2.48
N LEU A 15 9.71 12.07 1.88
CA LEU A 15 9.76 12.59 0.52
C LEU A 15 9.28 11.57 -0.50
N GLY A 16 9.70 10.30 -0.35
CA GLY A 16 9.21 9.20 -1.18
C GLY A 16 7.70 9.00 -1.05
N GLY A 17 7.15 9.12 0.16
CA GLY A 17 5.71 9.01 0.42
C GLY A 17 4.90 10.14 -0.19
N VAL A 18 5.42 11.37 -0.19
CA VAL A 18 4.78 12.50 -0.89
C VAL A 18 4.75 12.25 -2.41
N LEU A 19 5.86 11.77 -2.98
CA LEU A 19 5.92 11.42 -4.40
C LEU A 19 4.95 10.27 -4.73
N ALA A 20 4.89 9.25 -3.87
CA ALA A 20 3.96 8.14 -4.02
C ALA A 20 2.51 8.59 -3.91
N PHE A 21 2.20 9.52 -3.01
CA PHE A 21 0.86 10.12 -2.91
C PHE A 21 0.47 10.87 -4.18
N VAL A 22 1.34 11.74 -4.70
CA VAL A 22 1.08 12.45 -5.95
C VAL A 22 0.88 11.48 -7.11
N TRP A 23 1.72 10.45 -7.21
CA TRP A 23 1.58 9.40 -8.20
C TRP A 23 0.24 8.67 -8.07
N SER A 24 -0.11 8.24 -6.86
CA SER A 24 -1.34 7.51 -6.57
C SER A 24 -2.55 8.36 -6.91
N TRP A 25 -2.55 9.63 -6.52
CA TRP A 25 -3.66 10.53 -6.76
C TRP A 25 -3.89 10.82 -8.26
N ILE A 26 -2.82 10.89 -9.06
CA ILE A 26 -2.93 11.15 -10.51
C ILE A 26 -3.30 9.89 -11.29
N PHE A 27 -2.70 8.74 -10.95
CA PHE A 27 -2.75 7.55 -11.81
C PHE A 27 -3.56 6.38 -11.24
N ILE A 28 -3.58 6.21 -9.92
CA ILE A 28 -4.19 5.04 -9.27
C ILE A 28 -5.62 5.37 -8.85
N GLU A 29 -5.82 6.51 -8.22
CA GLU A 29 -7.11 6.96 -7.70
C GLU A 29 -8.21 6.99 -8.77
N PRO A 30 -7.99 7.51 -10.00
CA PRO A 30 -9.03 7.47 -11.04
C PRO A 30 -9.38 6.06 -11.50
N VAL A 31 -8.47 5.08 -11.33
CA VAL A 31 -8.75 3.67 -11.65
C VAL A 31 -9.56 3.02 -10.53
N ILE A 32 -9.27 3.36 -9.28
CA ILE A 32 -10.06 2.94 -8.11
C ILE A 32 -11.49 3.46 -8.23
N ASP A 33 -11.68 4.75 -8.53
CA ASP A 33 -13.01 5.36 -8.68
C ASP A 33 -13.85 4.64 -9.76
N ARG A 34 -13.26 4.36 -10.93
CA ARG A 34 -13.94 3.60 -12.00
C ARG A 34 -14.30 2.18 -11.59
N ALA A 35 -13.45 1.53 -10.79
CA ALA A 35 -13.72 0.19 -10.31
C ALA A 35 -14.88 0.17 -9.31
N ILE A 36 -14.97 1.18 -8.44
CA ILE A 36 -16.09 1.36 -7.50
C ILE A 36 -17.38 1.66 -8.28
N GLU A 37 -17.37 2.58 -9.23
CA GLU A 37 -18.54 2.88 -10.08
C GLU A 37 -19.05 1.63 -10.81
N PHE A 38 -18.13 0.78 -11.27
CA PHE A 38 -18.47 -0.50 -11.88
C PHE A 38 -19.08 -1.48 -10.87
N GLU A 39 -18.50 -1.61 -9.67
CA GLU A 39 -19.02 -2.45 -8.59
C GLU A 39 -20.43 -2.06 -8.17
N ASP A 40 -20.67 -0.77 -7.97
CA ASP A 40 -21.98 -0.21 -7.60
C ASP A 40 -23.02 -0.49 -8.70
N GLY A 41 -22.63 -0.32 -9.97
CA GLY A 41 -23.52 -0.60 -11.11
C GLY A 41 -23.87 -2.07 -11.25
N VAL A 42 -22.90 -2.97 -11.05
CA VAL A 42 -23.13 -4.42 -11.06
C VAL A 42 -24.03 -4.84 -9.89
N SER A 43 -23.80 -4.30 -8.70
CA SER A 43 -24.62 -4.56 -7.51
C SER A 43 -26.06 -4.11 -7.73
N ALA A 44 -26.27 -2.88 -8.20
CA ALA A 44 -27.61 -2.35 -8.50
C ALA A 44 -28.36 -3.18 -9.56
N ALA A 45 -27.65 -3.69 -10.58
CA ALA A 45 -28.25 -4.57 -11.59
C ALA A 45 -28.64 -5.94 -11.01
N HIS A 46 -27.82 -6.53 -10.13
CA HIS A 46 -28.15 -7.77 -9.44
C HIS A 46 -29.36 -7.59 -8.52
N GLU A 47 -29.40 -6.51 -7.74
CA GLU A 47 -30.56 -6.19 -6.88
C GLU A 47 -31.86 -6.04 -7.69
N ALA A 48 -31.80 -5.36 -8.83
CA ALA A 48 -32.95 -5.18 -9.71
C ALA A 48 -33.47 -6.49 -10.33
N ILE A 49 -32.59 -7.49 -10.50
CA ILE A 49 -32.92 -8.82 -11.03
C ILE A 49 -33.42 -9.75 -9.91
N GLU A 50 -32.81 -9.70 -8.73
CA GLU A 50 -33.11 -10.63 -7.63
C GLU A 50 -34.39 -10.26 -6.86
N HIS A 51 -34.74 -8.98 -6.65
CA HIS A 51 -36.01 -8.61 -6.00
C HIS A 51 -36.47 -7.16 -6.25
N GLY A 52 -37.73 -6.99 -6.69
CA GLY A 52 -38.47 -5.72 -6.59
C GLY A 52 -38.84 -5.33 -5.16
N GLY A 53 -37.88 -5.19 -4.22
CA GLY A 53 -38.22 -4.67 -2.89
C GLY A 53 -37.19 -4.70 -1.74
N HIS A 54 -35.97 -5.21 -1.90
CA HIS A 54 -35.01 -5.21 -0.79
C HIS A 54 -33.64 -4.72 -1.25
N ALA A 55 -33.39 -3.42 -1.07
CA ALA A 55 -32.05 -2.85 -1.15
C ALA A 55 -31.19 -3.51 -0.07
N HIS A 56 -30.15 -4.22 -0.49
CA HIS A 56 -29.11 -4.67 0.41
C HIS A 56 -28.15 -3.50 0.57
N GLU A 57 -28.36 -2.72 1.64
CA GLU A 57 -27.42 -1.70 2.08
C GLU A 57 -26.10 -2.41 2.43
N HIS A 58 -25.17 -2.48 1.48
CA HIS A 58 -23.79 -2.93 1.69
C HIS A 58 -23.02 -1.82 2.42
N GLY A 59 -23.42 -1.53 3.65
CA GLY A 59 -22.79 -0.53 4.49
C GLY A 59 -23.19 -0.73 5.94
N GLY A 60 -22.21 -0.77 6.84
CA GLY A 60 -22.49 -0.68 8.27
C GLY A 60 -22.06 -1.86 9.12
N GLY A 61 -20.86 -2.40 8.89
CA GLY A 61 -20.13 -3.07 9.96
C GLY A 61 -19.75 -2.07 11.07
N GLY A 62 -20.70 -1.61 11.88
CA GLY A 62 -20.57 -0.96 13.21
C GLY A 62 -19.54 0.16 13.45
N GLY A 63 -18.80 0.60 12.42
CA GLY A 63 -17.70 1.55 12.50
C GLY A 63 -18.09 2.93 11.99
N ILE A 64 -17.25 3.91 12.31
CA ILE A 64 -17.36 5.26 11.74
C ILE A 64 -17.25 5.16 10.22
N GLU A 65 -18.32 5.46 9.49
CA GLU A 65 -18.28 5.56 8.03
C GLU A 65 -17.38 6.73 7.62
N ILE A 66 -16.27 6.42 6.97
CA ILE A 66 -15.36 7.42 6.41
C ILE A 66 -15.76 7.69 4.97
N THR A 67 -16.13 8.93 4.66
CA THR A 67 -16.50 9.36 3.31
C THR A 67 -15.39 9.09 2.28
N ARG A 68 -15.77 8.77 1.04
CA ARG A 68 -14.82 8.54 -0.06
C ARG A 68 -13.85 9.70 -0.23
N THR A 69 -14.32 10.93 -0.10
CA THR A 69 -13.49 12.13 -0.19
C THR A 69 -12.37 12.13 0.84
N VAL A 70 -12.64 11.74 2.09
CA VAL A 70 -11.60 11.67 3.13
C VAL A 70 -10.63 10.52 2.86
N GLN A 71 -11.14 9.37 2.41
CA GLN A 71 -10.30 8.22 2.07
C GLN A 71 -9.35 8.50 0.90
N SER A 72 -9.82 9.11 -0.19
CA SER A 72 -9.03 9.42 -1.39
C SER A 72 -8.01 10.55 -1.22
N THR A 73 -8.19 11.38 -0.18
CA THR A 73 -7.32 12.53 0.07
C THR A 73 -6.47 12.31 1.31
N ILE A 74 -6.99 12.66 2.49
CA ILE A 74 -6.26 12.65 3.76
C ILE A 74 -5.85 11.23 4.13
N GLY A 75 -6.76 10.26 3.97
CA GLY A 75 -6.50 8.85 4.26
C GLY A 75 -5.37 8.29 3.41
N LEU A 76 -5.48 8.42 2.09
CA LEU A 76 -4.46 7.99 1.13
C LEU A 76 -3.10 8.66 1.39
N GLY A 77 -3.09 9.99 1.53
CA GLY A 77 -1.87 10.75 1.76
C GLY A 77 -1.18 10.38 3.07
N PHE A 78 -1.95 10.29 4.17
CA PHE A 78 -1.43 9.87 5.46
C PHE A 78 -0.86 8.45 5.41
N GLY A 79 -1.62 7.50 4.84
CA GLY A 79 -1.20 6.10 4.75
C GLY A 79 0.10 5.93 3.96
N LEU A 80 0.20 6.55 2.78
CA LEU A 80 1.39 6.47 1.92
C LEU A 80 2.61 7.13 2.56
N VAL A 81 2.45 8.30 3.19
CA VAL A 81 3.56 8.98 3.86
C VAL A 81 4.01 8.20 5.10
N ALA A 82 3.10 7.77 5.96
CA ALA A 82 3.44 7.01 7.16
C ALA A 82 4.16 5.69 6.82
N PHE A 83 3.65 4.95 5.84
CA PHE A 83 4.28 3.71 5.36
C PHE A 83 5.68 3.98 4.79
N SER A 84 5.83 5.01 3.95
CA SER A 84 7.11 5.33 3.34
C SER A 84 8.16 5.81 4.35
N VAL A 85 7.74 6.54 5.39
CA VAL A 85 8.61 6.89 6.53
C VAL A 85 9.11 5.65 7.25
N ALA A 86 8.24 4.68 7.52
CA ALA A 86 8.63 3.41 8.13
C ALA A 86 9.63 2.64 7.25
N MET A 87 9.41 2.59 5.93
CA MET A 87 10.35 1.97 4.99
C MET A 87 11.71 2.70 4.94
N GLY A 88 11.71 4.03 4.97
CA GLY A 88 12.94 4.83 5.04
C GLY A 88 13.71 4.62 6.33
N ALA A 89 13.02 4.44 7.45
CA ALA A 89 13.62 4.08 8.73
C ALA A 89 14.25 2.67 8.68
N LEU A 90 13.51 1.69 8.16
CA LEU A 90 13.98 0.31 8.00
C LEU A 90 15.25 0.25 7.15
N LEU A 91 15.27 0.93 6.00
CA LEU A 91 16.46 1.01 5.15
C LEU A 91 17.65 1.62 5.90
N ALA A 92 17.44 2.70 6.66
CA ALA A 92 18.51 3.34 7.43
C ALA A 92 19.05 2.44 8.54
N VAL A 93 18.18 1.69 9.23
CA VAL A 93 18.59 0.72 10.25
C VAL A 93 19.39 -0.41 9.61
N LEU A 94 18.91 -1.01 8.52
CA LEU A 94 19.63 -2.04 7.77
C LEU A 94 21.00 -1.54 7.32
N PHE A 95 21.08 -0.29 6.83
CA PHE A 95 22.34 0.32 6.44
C PHE A 95 23.31 0.46 7.62
N CYS A 96 22.85 0.96 8.77
CA CYS A 96 23.67 1.07 9.99
C CYS A 96 24.20 -0.27 10.49
N VAL A 97 23.46 -1.37 10.28
CA VAL A 97 23.88 -2.72 10.66
C VAL A 97 24.88 -3.28 9.65
N ALA A 98 24.59 -3.21 8.35
CA ALA A 98 25.36 -3.88 7.30
C ALA A 98 26.64 -3.15 6.90
N TYR A 99 26.63 -1.82 6.85
CA TYR A 99 27.74 -1.04 6.33
C TYR A 99 29.01 -1.20 7.20
N GLY A 100 30.12 -1.58 6.57
CA GLY A 100 31.40 -1.83 7.24
C GLY A 100 31.49 -3.13 8.02
N ARG A 101 30.40 -3.91 8.14
CA ARG A 101 30.39 -5.23 8.80
C ARG A 101 30.25 -6.39 7.83
N ILE A 102 29.36 -6.26 6.86
CA ILE A 102 28.96 -7.37 5.95
C ILE A 102 29.55 -7.18 4.55
N THR A 103 29.96 -5.95 4.22
CA THR A 103 30.38 -5.59 2.87
C THR A 103 31.56 -4.64 2.87
N SER A 104 32.46 -4.81 1.91
CA SER A 104 33.58 -3.92 1.60
C SER A 104 33.21 -2.83 0.57
N LEU A 105 31.93 -2.75 0.17
CA LEU A 105 31.45 -1.80 -0.82
C LEU A 105 31.41 -0.36 -0.28
N SER A 106 31.37 0.59 -1.21
CA SER A 106 31.14 2.00 -0.87
C SER A 106 29.76 2.20 -0.24
N ALA A 107 29.60 3.24 0.58
CA ALA A 107 28.32 3.56 1.22
C ALA A 107 27.15 3.66 0.23
N ARG A 108 27.39 4.24 -0.95
CA ARG A 108 26.37 4.36 -2.01
C ARG A 108 25.95 3.00 -2.55
N ALA A 109 26.91 2.12 -2.82
CA ALA A 109 26.63 0.79 -3.34
C ALA A 109 25.91 -0.09 -2.31
N THR A 110 26.32 -0.05 -1.04
CA THR A 110 25.62 -0.75 0.04
C THR A 110 24.17 -0.26 0.20
N ALA A 111 23.95 1.06 0.19
CA ALA A 111 22.61 1.62 0.28
C ALA A 111 21.72 1.21 -0.90
N ALA A 112 22.26 1.23 -2.12
CA ALA A 112 21.54 0.81 -3.33
C ALA A 112 21.18 -0.68 -3.31
N LEU A 113 22.11 -1.55 -2.87
CA LEU A 113 21.86 -2.98 -2.74
C LEU A 113 20.79 -3.29 -1.69
N LEU A 114 20.83 -2.61 -0.53
CA LEU A 114 19.81 -2.79 0.50
C LEU A 114 18.44 -2.31 0.02
N ALA A 115 18.37 -1.14 -0.62
CA ALA A 115 17.12 -0.62 -1.17
C ALA A 115 16.57 -1.55 -2.27
N GLY A 116 17.42 -2.06 -3.16
CA GLY A 116 17.04 -3.02 -4.19
C GLY A 116 16.57 -4.35 -3.61
N GLY A 117 17.27 -4.87 -2.59
CA GLY A 117 16.87 -6.07 -1.87
C GLY A 117 15.53 -5.91 -1.18
N MET A 118 15.29 -4.77 -0.51
CA MET A 118 14.00 -4.41 0.08
C MET A 118 12.89 -4.33 -0.98
N LEU A 119 13.14 -3.67 -2.12
CA LEU A 119 12.15 -3.59 -3.20
C LEU A 119 11.76 -4.99 -3.72
N ILE A 120 12.76 -5.85 -3.94
CA ILE A 120 12.53 -7.21 -4.44
C ILE A 120 11.75 -8.04 -3.41
N ALA A 121 12.25 -8.09 -2.18
CA ALA A 121 11.69 -8.93 -1.12
C ALA A 121 10.33 -8.44 -0.64
N LEU A 122 10.17 -7.13 -0.45
CA LEU A 122 8.97 -6.57 0.19
C LEU A 122 7.85 -6.20 -0.78
N TRP A 123 8.16 -6.09 -2.08
CA TRP A 123 7.16 -5.66 -3.06
C TRP A 123 7.11 -6.54 -4.30
N ILE A 124 8.21 -6.73 -5.03
CA ILE A 124 8.18 -7.46 -6.31
C ILE A 124 7.75 -8.91 -6.11
N VAL A 125 8.42 -9.65 -5.22
CA VAL A 125 8.13 -11.08 -5.02
C VAL A 125 6.70 -11.29 -4.48
N PRO A 126 6.25 -10.56 -3.44
CA PRO A 126 4.87 -10.64 -2.98
C PRO A 126 3.84 -10.25 -4.05
N SER A 127 4.05 -9.14 -4.77
CA SER A 127 3.10 -8.64 -5.77
C SER A 127 2.99 -9.53 -7.00
N LEU A 128 4.07 -10.21 -7.40
CA LEU A 128 4.01 -11.20 -8.47
C LEU A 128 3.19 -12.43 -8.08
N LYS A 129 3.27 -12.83 -6.81
CA LYS A 129 2.54 -14.02 -6.31
C LYS A 129 1.09 -13.70 -5.98
N TYR A 130 0.85 -12.57 -5.34
CA TYR A 130 -0.44 -12.10 -4.86
C TYR A 130 -0.64 -10.65 -5.35
N PRO A 131 -0.96 -10.46 -6.64
CA PRO A 131 -1.16 -9.12 -7.18
C PRO A 131 -2.31 -8.40 -6.45
N PRO A 132 -2.20 -7.07 -6.27
CA PRO A 132 -3.30 -6.25 -5.77
C PRO A 132 -4.51 -6.36 -6.71
N ASN A 133 -5.67 -6.68 -6.13
CA ASN A 133 -6.92 -6.71 -6.86
C ASN A 133 -7.58 -5.33 -6.74
N PRO A 134 -8.00 -4.68 -7.85
CA PRO A 134 -8.88 -3.52 -7.77
C PRO A 134 -10.24 -3.88 -7.12
N PRO A 135 -11.04 -2.87 -6.73
CA PRO A 135 -12.45 -3.08 -6.39
C PRO A 135 -13.19 -3.88 -7.47
N ALA A 136 -14.29 -4.53 -7.10
CA ALA A 136 -15.08 -5.45 -7.93
C ALA A 136 -14.45 -6.80 -8.35
N VAL A 137 -13.14 -7.03 -8.20
CA VAL A 137 -12.51 -8.30 -8.65
C VAL A 137 -12.01 -9.21 -7.52
N SER A 138 -12.21 -8.79 -6.27
CA SER A 138 -11.95 -9.62 -5.09
C SER A 138 -13.10 -10.54 -4.76
N LEU A 139 -12.77 -11.73 -4.25
CA LEU A 139 -13.72 -12.64 -3.62
C LEU A 139 -13.53 -12.56 -2.10
N ASP A 140 -14.58 -12.19 -1.37
CA ASP A 140 -14.54 -11.98 0.08
C ASP A 140 -13.96 -13.18 0.84
N GLU A 141 -14.32 -14.39 0.42
CA GLU A 141 -13.87 -15.66 0.98
C GLU A 141 -12.34 -15.82 0.99
N SER A 142 -11.64 -15.15 0.06
CA SER A 142 -10.20 -15.28 -0.13
C SER A 142 -9.39 -14.08 0.37
N LEU A 143 -10.04 -12.96 0.71
CA LEU A 143 -9.36 -11.69 1.03
C LEU A 143 -8.42 -11.82 2.23
N GLN A 144 -8.91 -12.39 3.33
CA GLN A 144 -8.12 -12.57 4.54
C GLN A 144 -6.92 -13.48 4.29
N GLN A 145 -7.15 -14.61 3.62
CA GLN A 145 -6.09 -15.58 3.33
C GLN A 145 -5.02 -14.98 2.43
N ARG A 146 -5.39 -14.27 1.35
CA ARG A 146 -4.44 -13.60 0.45
C ARG A 146 -3.63 -12.55 1.18
N THR A 147 -4.25 -11.77 2.06
CA THR A 147 -3.56 -10.75 2.87
C THR A 147 -2.52 -11.39 3.79
N LEU A 148 -2.88 -12.45 4.51
CA LEU A 148 -1.95 -13.17 5.39
C LEU A 148 -0.81 -13.82 4.62
N LEU A 149 -1.09 -14.41 3.45
CA LEU A 149 -0.06 -15.02 2.61
C LEU A 149 0.88 -13.97 1.98
N TYR A 150 0.36 -12.79 1.63
CA TYR A 150 1.19 -11.66 1.19
C TYR A 150 2.16 -11.25 2.31
N LEU A 151 1.66 -11.10 3.54
CA LEU A 151 2.47 -10.73 4.70
C LEU A 151 3.47 -11.82 5.10
N LEU A 152 3.11 -13.09 4.97
CA LEU A 152 4.02 -14.21 5.25
C LEU A 152 5.19 -14.26 4.26
N LEU A 153 4.94 -13.85 3.01
CA LEU A 153 5.95 -13.82 1.95
C LEU A 153 6.87 -12.59 2.03
N THR A 154 6.44 -11.54 2.72
CA THR A 154 7.12 -10.24 2.88
C THR A 154 8.04 -10.24 4.10
#